data_AF-A0A4R0FJT0-F1
#
_entry.id   AF-A0A4R0FJT0-F1
#
_cell.length_a   1.000
_cell.length_b   1.000
_cell.length_c   1.000
_cell.angle_alpha   90.00
_cell.angle_beta   90.00
_cell.angle_gamma   90.00
#
_symmetry.space_group_name_H-M   'P 1'
#
loop_
_entity.id
_entity.type
_entity.pdbx_description
1 polymer ?
#
loop_
_entity_poly.entity_id
_entity_poly.type
_entity_poly.pdbx_seq_one_letter_code
_entity_poly.pdbx_strand_id
1 'polypeptide(L)'
;MNMTVDLLASADSPRARARFINQRTKKKVKEFLVKRRGYKRPDFNRMILDLGRLGWTHEKIADVLPVSGASTVSEWSRGGIPNYDNGDAFILLWQIEVGLDRYPREGEWATYKYKIGQLDMFDDWDELDAVIEQLDQEIEK
;
A
#
# COMPACT_ATOMS: atom_id res chain seq x y z
N MET A 1 -12.68 -0.97 26.23
CA MET A 1 -11.67 -1.07 27.31
C MET A 1 -11.75 -2.49 27.86
N ASN A 2 -10.78 -3.38 27.60
CA ASN A 2 -10.55 -4.63 28.35
C ASN A 2 -9.40 -5.53 27.84
N MET A 3 -8.65 -5.16 26.79
CA MET A 3 -7.56 -6.02 26.26
C MET A 3 -6.24 -5.96 27.06
N THR A 4 -6.10 -5.02 28.00
CA THR A 4 -4.85 -4.81 28.75
C THR A 4 -4.76 -5.62 30.05
N VAL A 5 -5.88 -6.08 30.60
CA VAL A 5 -5.93 -6.71 31.93
C VAL A 5 -5.44 -8.16 31.90
N ASP A 6 -5.72 -8.90 30.82
CA ASP A 6 -5.34 -10.32 30.67
C ASP A 6 -3.83 -10.54 30.45
N LEU A 7 -3.15 -9.57 29.83
CA LEU A 7 -1.69 -9.64 29.63
C LEU A 7 -0.93 -9.51 30.95
N LEU A 8 -1.41 -8.68 31.88
CA LEU A 8 -0.82 -8.54 33.22
C LEU A 8 -1.10 -9.77 34.09
N ALA A 9 -2.32 -10.33 34.04
CA ALA A 9 -2.65 -11.58 34.74
C ALA A 9 -1.78 -12.78 34.30
N SER A 10 -1.28 -12.75 33.06
CA SER A 10 -0.35 -13.76 32.55
C SER A 10 1.09 -13.62 33.05
N ALA A 11 1.48 -12.44 33.56
CA ALA A 11 2.82 -12.15 34.06
C ALA A 11 3.02 -12.68 35.50
N ASP A 12 1.97 -12.62 36.33
CA ASP A 12 2.05 -12.96 37.75
C ASP A 12 1.91 -14.46 38.06
N SER A 13 1.40 -15.26 37.12
CA SER A 13 1.37 -16.73 37.30
C SER A 13 2.54 -17.43 36.60
N PRO A 14 3.39 -18.19 37.33
CA PRO A 14 4.49 -18.95 36.74
C PRO A 14 4.04 -19.92 35.64
N ARG A 15 2.80 -20.44 35.76
CA ARG A 15 2.19 -21.36 34.79
C ARG A 15 1.80 -20.67 33.48
N ALA A 16 1.27 -19.44 33.51
CA ALA A 16 0.98 -18.69 32.28
C ALA A 16 2.28 -18.28 31.56
N ARG A 17 3.28 -17.80 32.30
CA ARG A 17 4.62 -17.53 31.76
C ARG A 17 5.23 -18.75 31.06
N ALA A 18 5.20 -19.92 31.68
CA ALA A 18 5.70 -21.15 31.07
C ALA A 18 4.96 -21.51 29.76
N ARG A 19 3.63 -21.30 29.69
CA ARG A 19 2.82 -21.53 28.49
C ARG A 19 3.23 -20.62 27.33
N PHE A 20 3.47 -19.34 27.59
CA PHE A 20 3.85 -18.36 26.55
C PHE A 20 5.34 -18.41 26.19
N ILE A 21 6.23 -18.76 27.12
CA ILE A 21 7.66 -19.01 26.83
C ILE A 21 7.78 -20.19 25.85
N ASN A 22 7.08 -21.31 26.14
CA ASN A 22 7.02 -22.46 25.24
C ASN A 22 6.42 -22.12 23.86
N GLN A 23 5.61 -21.08 23.75
CA GLN A 23 5.09 -20.60 22.47
C GLN A 23 6.13 -19.78 21.70
N ARG A 24 6.81 -18.83 22.36
CA ARG A 24 7.86 -17.99 21.75
C ARG A 24 9.11 -18.77 21.36
N THR A 25 9.36 -19.93 21.98
CA THR A 25 10.47 -20.82 21.60
C THR A 25 10.20 -21.62 20.34
N LYS A 26 8.93 -21.82 19.94
CA LYS A 26 8.56 -22.55 18.72
C LYS A 26 9.18 -21.88 17.49
N LYS A 27 9.82 -22.67 16.63
CA LYS A 27 10.47 -22.22 15.40
C LYS A 27 9.58 -21.32 14.54
N LYS A 28 8.35 -21.77 14.24
CA LYS A 28 7.36 -21.01 13.46
C LYS A 28 7.03 -19.63 14.07
N VAL A 29 6.99 -19.53 15.40
CA VAL A 29 6.70 -18.26 16.09
C VAL A 29 7.90 -17.33 16.01
N LYS A 30 9.13 -17.84 16.16
CA LYS A 30 10.35 -17.05 15.95
C LYS A 30 10.44 -16.53 14.52
N GLU A 31 10.21 -17.38 13.52
CA GLU A 31 10.18 -17.01 12.11
C GLU A 31 9.14 -15.91 11.83
N PHE A 32 7.93 -16.06 12.36
CA PHE A 32 6.90 -15.03 12.25
C PHE A 32 7.32 -13.72 12.90
N LEU A 33 7.88 -13.74 14.12
CA LEU A 33 8.33 -12.53 14.81
C LEU A 33 9.45 -11.80 14.07
N VAL A 34 10.36 -12.53 13.43
CA VAL A 34 11.42 -11.96 12.57
C VAL A 34 10.80 -11.32 11.33
N LYS A 35 9.93 -12.03 10.60
CA LYS A 35 9.23 -11.49 9.43
C LYS A 35 8.39 -10.26 9.78
N ARG A 36 7.71 -10.28 10.93
CA ARG A 36 6.91 -9.15 11.43
C ARG A 36 7.75 -7.92 11.73
N ARG A 37 9.01 -8.08 12.20
CA ARG A 37 9.92 -6.94 12.40
C ARG A 37 10.38 -6.32 11.07
N GLY A 38 10.50 -7.12 10.02
CA GLY A 38 10.82 -6.66 8.67
C GLY A 38 9.61 -6.16 7.89
N TYR A 39 8.40 -6.25 8.44
CA TYR A 39 7.20 -5.78 7.77
C TYR A 39 7.22 -4.25 7.67
N LYS A 40 7.15 -3.75 6.43
CA LYS A 40 6.96 -2.34 6.14
C LYS A 40 5.50 -2.10 5.82
N ARG A 41 4.90 -1.08 6.43
CA ARG A 41 3.52 -0.69 6.14
C ARG A 41 3.40 -0.10 4.72
N PRO A 42 2.21 -0.11 4.11
CA PRO A 42 1.95 0.58 2.86
C PRO A 42 2.35 2.06 2.95
N ASP A 43 2.89 2.60 1.86
CA ASP A 43 3.25 4.02 1.76
C ASP A 43 2.04 4.82 1.25
N PHE A 44 1.13 5.13 2.17
CA PHE A 44 -0.12 5.84 1.84
C PHE A 44 0.12 7.23 1.26
N ASN A 45 1.19 7.92 1.69
CA ASN A 45 1.54 9.22 1.13
C ASN A 45 1.87 9.10 -0.35
N ARG A 46 2.78 8.19 -0.71
CA ARG A 46 3.11 7.93 -2.11
C ARG A 46 1.90 7.53 -2.94
N MET A 47 1.06 6.65 -2.40
CA MET A 47 -0.16 6.20 -3.09
C MET A 47 -1.15 7.36 -3.34
N ILE A 48 -1.31 8.29 -2.39
CA ILE A 48 -2.13 9.49 -2.57
C ILE A 48 -1.53 10.40 -3.66
N LEU A 49 -0.21 10.54 -3.71
CA LEU A 49 0.46 11.30 -4.77
C LEU A 49 0.25 10.66 -6.16
N ASP A 50 0.33 9.34 -6.24
CA ASP A 50 0.09 8.59 -7.47
C ASP A 50 -1.34 8.82 -7.98
N LEU A 51 -2.33 8.67 -7.10
CA LEU A 51 -3.74 8.96 -7.41
C LEU A 51 -3.94 10.43 -7.80
N GLY A 52 -3.23 11.37 -7.15
CA GLY A 52 -3.23 12.79 -7.50
C GLY A 52 -2.80 13.04 -8.95
N ARG A 53 -1.80 12.31 -9.45
CA ARG A 53 -1.36 12.37 -10.85
C ARG A 53 -2.41 11.81 -11.82
N LEU A 54 -3.26 10.90 -11.36
CA LEU A 54 -4.40 10.36 -12.10
C LEU A 54 -5.67 11.23 -11.98
N GLY A 55 -5.58 12.42 -11.38
CA GLY A 55 -6.71 13.37 -11.28
C GLY A 55 -7.66 13.13 -10.09
N TRP A 56 -7.24 12.30 -9.12
CA TRP A 56 -7.96 12.12 -7.87
C TRP A 56 -7.63 13.22 -6.87
N THR A 57 -8.66 13.79 -6.26
CA THR A 57 -8.52 14.74 -5.15
C THR A 57 -8.77 14.01 -3.82
N HIS A 58 -8.34 14.59 -2.70
CA HIS A 58 -8.66 14.03 -1.37
C HIS A 58 -10.16 13.85 -1.15
N GLU A 59 -10.99 14.73 -1.74
CA GLU A 59 -12.45 14.65 -1.70
C GLU A 59 -12.98 13.47 -2.51
N LYS A 60 -12.53 13.30 -3.77
CA LYS A 60 -12.91 12.15 -4.60
C LYS A 60 -12.51 10.82 -3.97
N ILE A 61 -11.32 10.77 -3.36
CA ILE A 61 -10.85 9.60 -2.63
C ILE A 61 -11.76 9.33 -1.42
N ALA A 62 -12.09 10.37 -0.64
CA ALA A 62 -12.94 10.21 0.53
C ALA A 62 -14.38 9.79 0.18
N ASP A 63 -14.91 10.24 -0.96
CA ASP A 63 -16.26 9.92 -1.44
C ASP A 63 -16.47 8.41 -1.71
N VAL A 64 -15.41 7.72 -2.17
CA VAL A 64 -15.45 6.29 -2.50
C VAL A 64 -14.95 5.39 -1.37
N LEU A 65 -14.48 5.95 -0.26
CA LEU A 65 -13.94 5.21 0.87
C LEU A 65 -14.88 5.25 2.08
N PRO A 66 -14.81 4.25 2.98
CA PRO A 66 -15.55 4.25 4.24
C PRO A 66 -14.93 5.22 5.28
N VAL A 67 -14.80 6.51 4.94
CA VAL A 67 -14.19 7.55 5.79
C VAL A 67 -15.14 8.73 6.01
N SER A 68 -14.91 9.49 7.07
CA SER A 68 -15.75 10.64 7.42
C SER A 68 -15.61 11.84 6.48
N GLY A 69 -14.52 11.92 5.69
CA GLY A 69 -14.32 12.97 4.70
C GLY A 69 -12.86 13.20 4.31
N ALA A 70 -12.64 14.21 3.46
CA ALA A 70 -11.34 14.52 2.86
C ALA A 70 -10.24 14.87 3.88
N SER A 71 -10.61 15.34 5.08
CA SER A 71 -9.67 15.61 6.17
C SER A 71 -8.94 14.34 6.63
N THR A 72 -9.61 13.18 6.63
CA THR A 72 -9.01 11.88 6.95
C THR A 72 -7.96 11.48 5.91
N VAL A 73 -8.27 11.63 4.62
CA VAL A 73 -7.30 11.36 3.53
C VAL A 73 -6.12 12.32 3.62
N SER A 74 -6.39 13.59 3.95
CA SER A 74 -5.36 14.60 4.16
C SER A 74 -4.44 14.29 5.35
N GLU A 75 -4.96 13.63 6.39
CA GLU A 75 -4.13 13.14 7.51
C GLU A 75 -3.14 12.08 7.03
N TRP A 76 -3.60 11.13 6.19
CA TRP A 76 -2.76 10.06 5.66
C TRP A 76 -1.64 10.57 4.76
N SER A 77 -1.88 11.61 3.97
CA SER A 77 -0.83 12.25 3.16
C SER A 77 0.24 12.95 4.00
N ARG A 78 -0.04 13.24 5.28
CA ARG A 78 0.94 13.77 6.24
C ARG A 78 1.61 12.68 7.10
N GLY A 79 1.37 11.40 6.78
CA GLY A 79 1.92 10.25 7.52
C GLY A 79 0.98 9.68 8.59
N GLY A 80 -0.27 10.13 8.64
CA GLY A 80 -1.34 9.48 9.40
C GLY A 80 -1.55 8.04 8.92
N ILE A 81 -1.96 7.16 9.84
CA ILE A 81 -2.13 5.74 9.55
C ILE A 81 -3.63 5.44 9.55
N PRO A 82 -4.20 4.96 8.42
CA PRO A 82 -5.57 4.48 8.44
C PRO A 82 -5.72 3.27 9.37
N ASN A 83 -6.96 3.04 9.84
CA ASN A 83 -7.30 1.74 10.39
C ASN A 83 -7.23 0.65 9.28
N TYR A 84 -7.37 -0.62 9.67
CA TYR A 84 -7.23 -1.72 8.71
C TYR A 84 -8.23 -1.61 7.55
N ASP A 85 -9.52 -1.42 7.85
CA ASP A 85 -10.59 -1.44 6.84
C ASP A 85 -10.43 -0.30 5.82
N ASN A 86 -10.14 0.91 6.30
CA ASN A 86 -9.96 2.08 5.44
C ASN A 86 -8.67 1.97 4.64
N GLY A 87 -7.61 1.41 5.25
CA GLY A 87 -6.33 1.18 4.59
C GLY A 87 -6.44 0.14 3.48
N ASP A 88 -7.15 -0.96 3.73
CA ASP A 88 -7.37 -2.04 2.75
C ASP A 88 -8.21 -1.53 1.56
N ALA A 89 -9.31 -0.80 1.84
CA ALA A 89 -10.13 -0.18 0.81
C ALA A 89 -9.33 0.82 -0.05
N PHE A 90 -8.47 1.63 0.57
CA PHE A 90 -7.62 2.58 -0.14
C PHE A 90 -6.53 1.89 -0.99
N ILE A 91 -5.94 0.80 -0.48
CA ILE A 91 -5.00 0.00 -1.27
C ILE A 91 -5.67 -0.56 -2.50
N LEU A 92 -6.88 -1.13 -2.35
CA LEU A 92 -7.64 -1.66 -3.47
C LEU A 92 -7.94 -0.60 -4.52
N LEU A 93 -8.40 0.59 -4.11
CA LEU A 93 -8.61 1.73 -5.01
C LEU A 93 -7.34 2.05 -5.80
N TRP A 94 -6.21 2.17 -5.11
CA TRP A 94 -4.93 2.45 -5.76
C TRP A 94 -4.51 1.35 -6.74
N GLN A 95 -4.67 0.07 -6.38
CA GLN A 95 -4.31 -1.05 -7.26
C GLN A 95 -5.16 -1.06 -8.54
N ILE A 96 -6.44 -0.73 -8.44
CA ILE A 96 -7.35 -0.61 -9.58
C ILE A 96 -6.93 0.54 -10.49
N GLU A 97 -6.67 1.72 -9.93
CA GLU A 97 -6.34 2.93 -10.69
C GLU A 97 -4.95 2.87 -11.33
N VAL A 98 -3.97 2.27 -10.64
CA VAL A 98 -2.59 2.16 -11.13
C VAL A 98 -2.39 0.88 -11.96
N GLY A 99 -3.23 -0.14 -11.79
CA GLY A 99 -3.13 -1.41 -12.51
C GLY A 99 -2.03 -2.34 -11.98
N LEU A 100 -1.57 -2.15 -10.74
CA LEU A 100 -0.50 -2.93 -10.12
C LEU A 100 -0.99 -3.71 -8.92
N ASP A 101 -0.68 -5.01 -8.85
CA ASP A 101 -0.98 -5.84 -7.68
C ASP A 101 -0.05 -5.52 -6.49
N ARG A 102 1.21 -5.13 -6.74
CA ARG A 102 2.15 -4.76 -5.67
C ARG A 102 2.10 -3.25 -5.39
N TYR A 103 1.62 -2.87 -4.22
CA TYR A 103 1.66 -1.49 -3.72
C TYR A 103 3.02 -1.12 -3.09
N PRO A 104 3.41 0.17 -3.09
CA PRO A 104 4.63 0.64 -2.43
C PRO A 104 4.56 0.50 -0.91
N ARG A 105 5.69 0.18 -0.28
CA ARG A 105 5.85 0.21 1.17
C ARG A 105 6.79 1.31 1.61
N GLU A 106 6.68 1.72 2.87
CA GLU A 106 7.51 2.80 3.39
C GLU A 106 9.01 2.55 3.25
N GLY A 107 9.73 3.60 2.87
CA GLY A 107 11.18 3.53 2.64
C GLY A 107 11.55 2.69 1.42
N GLU A 108 10.60 2.37 0.53
CA GLU A 108 10.87 1.81 -0.79
C GLU A 108 10.87 2.87 -1.90
N TRP A 109 10.83 4.17 -1.57
CA TRP A 109 10.85 5.26 -2.55
C TRP A 109 12.00 5.16 -3.56
N ALA A 110 13.20 4.82 -3.08
CA ALA A 110 14.38 4.69 -3.93
C ALA A 110 14.51 3.32 -4.61
N THR A 111 13.93 2.26 -4.03
CA THR A 111 14.19 0.87 -4.44
C THR A 111 13.06 0.24 -5.25
N TYR A 112 11.83 0.71 -5.10
CA TYR A 112 10.67 0.26 -5.85
C TYR A 112 10.13 1.38 -6.73
N LYS A 113 10.40 1.31 -8.03
CA LYS A 113 9.93 2.23 -9.06
C LYS A 113 8.93 1.52 -9.96
N TYR A 114 7.90 2.24 -10.39
CA TYR A 114 6.85 1.75 -11.28
C TYR A 114 6.28 2.95 -12.06
N LYS A 115 5.72 2.68 -13.24
CA LYS A 115 5.01 3.65 -14.08
C LYS A 115 3.57 3.81 -13.56
N ILE A 116 2.99 5.01 -13.65
CA ILE A 116 1.63 5.32 -13.15
C ILE A 116 0.80 5.84 -14.31
N GLY A 117 -0.29 5.14 -14.64
CA GLY A 117 -1.29 5.57 -15.62
C GLY A 117 -0.88 5.42 -17.10
N GLN A 118 -1.88 5.59 -17.97
CA GLN A 118 -1.72 5.67 -19.43
C GLN A 118 -0.99 6.92 -19.93
N LEU A 119 -0.74 7.92 -19.06
CA LEU A 119 -0.08 9.16 -19.48
C LEU A 119 1.34 8.90 -19.98
N ASP A 120 2.00 7.86 -19.45
CA ASP A 120 3.33 7.40 -19.89
C ASP A 120 3.26 6.52 -21.17
N MET A 121 2.06 6.16 -21.65
CA MET A 121 1.87 5.54 -22.98
C MET A 121 1.93 6.60 -24.10
N PHE A 122 1.83 7.88 -23.76
CA PHE A 122 1.96 9.01 -24.68
C PHE A 122 3.29 9.78 -24.49
N ASP A 123 4.08 9.50 -23.44
CA ASP A 123 5.45 9.99 -23.32
C ASP A 123 6.45 9.09 -24.10
N ASP A 124 6.13 7.81 -24.30
CA ASP A 124 6.80 6.90 -25.25
C ASP A 124 6.23 7.07 -26.69
N TRP A 125 5.84 8.28 -27.11
CA TRP A 125 5.27 8.56 -28.45
C TRP A 125 6.27 8.29 -29.60
N ASP A 126 7.57 8.32 -29.30
CA ASP A 126 8.65 7.97 -30.24
C ASP A 126 8.53 6.51 -30.74
N GLU A 127 7.95 5.60 -29.95
CA GLU A 127 7.76 4.19 -30.36
C GLU A 127 6.52 4.00 -31.27
N LEU A 128 5.54 4.90 -31.20
CA LEU A 128 4.35 4.87 -32.05
C LEU A 128 4.59 5.53 -33.41
N ASP A 129 5.42 6.57 -33.48
CA ASP A 129 5.82 7.20 -34.74
C ASP A 129 6.53 6.21 -35.68
N ALA A 130 7.37 5.32 -35.13
CA ALA A 130 8.02 4.26 -35.89
C ALA A 130 7.01 3.24 -36.47
N VAL A 131 5.92 2.96 -35.75
CA VAL A 131 4.84 2.05 -36.21
C VAL A 131 3.98 2.74 -37.28
N ILE A 132 3.75 4.05 -37.16
CA ILE A 132 3.02 4.84 -38.16
C ILE A 132 3.83 4.95 -39.46
N GLU A 133 5.13 5.26 -39.40
CA GLU A 133 6.01 5.27 -40.57
C GLU A 133 6.07 3.90 -41.27
N GLN A 134 6.09 2.80 -40.50
CA GLN A 134 6.09 1.45 -41.06
C GLN A 134 4.75 1.10 -41.74
N LEU A 135 3.63 1.54 -41.18
CA LEU A 135 2.30 1.39 -41.79
C LEU A 135 2.14 2.22 -43.07
N ASP A 136 2.63 3.45 -43.08
CA ASP A 136 2.61 4.30 -44.27
C ASP A 136 3.44 3.69 -45.42
N GLN A 137 4.61 3.11 -45.10
CA GLN A 137 5.43 2.37 -46.07
C GLN A 137 4.78 1.09 -46.60
N GLU A 138 3.93 0.42 -45.81
CA GLU A 138 3.17 -0.76 -46.25
C GLU A 138 1.94 -0.39 -47.08
N ILE A 139 1.35 0.79 -46.86
CA ILE A 139 0.23 1.31 -47.67
C ILE A 139 0.71 1.90 -49.01
N GLU A 140 1.94 2.42 -49.08
CA GLU A 140 2.53 2.92 -50.33
C GLU A 140 3.14 1.83 -51.25
N LYS A 141 3.12 0.55 -50.84
CA LYS A 141 3.49 -0.61 -51.67
C LYS A 141 2.31 -1.21 -52.43
#